data_AF-A0A3D6ALY2-F1
#
_entry.id   AF-A0A3D6ALY2-F1
#
_cell.length_a   1.000
_cell.length_b   1.000
_cell.length_c   1.000
_cell.angle_alpha   90.00
_cell.angle_beta   90.00
_cell.angle_gamma   90.00
#
_symmetry.space_group_name_H-M   'P 1'
#
loop_
_entity.id
_entity.type
_entity.pdbx_description
1 polymer ?
#
loop_
_entity_poly.entity_id
_entity_poly.type
_entity_poly.pdbx_seq_one_letter_code
_entity_poly.pdbx_strand_id
1 'polypeptide(L)'
;MNKDKAKESAMCDEADIANDQVELNRMAAIEACRQRPGIIPKGSCWFCDEGLPLGQKFCDRDCAADFEAEQAAMVRNGRSAGHELSVD
;
A
#
# COMPACT_ATOMS: atom_id res chain seq x y z
N MET A 1 -41.48 31.35 -2.38
CA MET A 1 -40.45 30.30 -2.29
C MET A 1 -39.14 30.87 -2.85
N ASN A 2 -38.14 31.13 -2.01
CA ASN A 2 -36.90 31.81 -2.42
C ASN A 2 -35.91 30.82 -3.05
N LYS A 3 -35.54 31.09 -4.30
CA LYS A 3 -34.61 30.28 -5.10
C LYS A 3 -33.16 30.35 -4.60
N ASP A 4 -32.88 31.29 -3.71
CA ASP A 4 -31.54 31.54 -3.16
C ASP A 4 -31.07 30.44 -2.21
N LYS A 5 -32.01 29.79 -1.49
CA LYS A 5 -31.71 28.74 -0.51
C LYS A 5 -31.26 27.42 -1.15
N ALA A 6 -31.56 27.22 -2.43
CA ALA A 6 -31.16 26.02 -3.17
C ALA A 6 -29.70 26.08 -3.67
N LYS A 7 -29.06 27.26 -3.62
CA LYS A 7 -27.68 27.44 -4.06
C LYS A 7 -26.65 27.20 -2.95
N GLU A 8 -27.05 27.34 -1.69
CA GLU A 8 -26.21 27.09 -0.50
C GLU A 8 -26.01 25.60 -0.19
N SER A 9 -26.97 24.74 -0.51
CA SER A 9 -26.81 23.28 -0.31
C SER A 9 -25.93 22.59 -1.37
N ALA A 10 -25.39 23.35 -2.33
CA ALA A 10 -24.41 22.89 -3.32
C ALA A 10 -22.97 23.37 -2.99
N MET A 11 -22.72 23.74 -1.72
CA MET A 11 -21.42 24.17 -1.17
C MET A 11 -20.69 23.00 -0.49
N CYS A 12 -20.71 21.85 -1.14
CA CYS A 12 -19.60 20.92 -1.09
C CYS A 12 -19.22 20.80 -2.55
N ASP A 13 -18.46 21.77 -3.02
CA ASP A 13 -18.07 21.78 -4.42
C ASP A 13 -17.05 20.67 -4.67
N GLU A 14 -16.64 20.51 -5.92
CA GLU A 14 -15.67 19.49 -6.29
C GLU A 14 -14.36 19.61 -5.48
N ALA A 15 -14.00 20.82 -5.04
CA ALA A 15 -12.80 21.04 -4.25
C ALA A 15 -12.96 20.52 -2.81
N ASP A 16 -14.13 20.71 -2.20
CA ASP A 16 -14.40 20.16 -0.87
C ASP A 16 -14.35 18.61 -0.89
N ILE A 17 -14.96 17.98 -1.90
CA ILE A 17 -14.94 16.52 -2.06
C ILE A 17 -13.51 16.01 -2.30
N ALA A 18 -12.75 16.69 -3.17
CA ALA A 18 -11.37 16.32 -3.45
C ALA A 18 -10.49 16.43 -2.20
N ASN A 19 -10.67 17.48 -1.40
CA ASN A 19 -9.91 17.69 -0.18
C ASN A 19 -10.18 16.59 0.86
N ASP A 20 -11.43 16.20 1.05
CA ASP A 20 -11.80 15.10 1.95
C ASP A 20 -11.20 13.77 1.49
N GLN A 21 -11.21 13.49 0.18
CA GLN A 21 -10.57 12.30 -0.38
C GLN A 21 -9.06 12.27 -0.16
N VAL A 22 -8.40 13.42 -0.29
CA VAL A 22 -6.96 13.55 -0.03
C VAL A 22 -6.66 13.26 1.43
N GLU A 23 -7.40 13.84 2.38
CA GLU A 23 -7.19 13.61 3.80
C GLU A 23 -7.47 12.14 4.20
N LEU A 24 -8.52 11.53 3.65
CA LEU A 24 -8.82 10.11 3.85
C LEU A 24 -7.70 9.20 3.30
N ASN A 25 -7.22 9.46 2.09
CA ASN A 25 -6.12 8.70 1.49
C ASN A 25 -4.84 8.85 2.32
N ARG A 26 -4.54 10.07 2.78
CA ARG A 26 -3.38 10.35 3.62
C ARG A 26 -3.43 9.60 4.94
N MET A 27 -4.57 9.59 5.62
CA MET A 27 -4.74 8.82 6.87
C MET A 27 -4.60 7.32 6.62
N ALA A 28 -5.22 6.79 5.56
CA ALA A 28 -5.13 5.38 5.19
C ALA A 28 -3.68 4.96 4.88
N ALA A 29 -2.90 5.80 4.20
CA ALA A 29 -1.49 5.53 3.91
C ALA A 29 -0.63 5.48 5.19
N ILE A 30 -0.87 6.39 6.14
CA ILE A 30 -0.17 6.38 7.44
C ILE A 30 -0.49 5.10 8.20
N GLU A 31 -1.76 4.70 8.24
CA GLU A 31 -2.18 3.50 8.96
C GLU A 31 -1.65 2.23 8.30
N ALA A 32 -1.62 2.15 6.97
CA ALA A 32 -1.02 1.04 6.23
C ALA A 32 0.48 0.88 6.55
N CYS A 33 1.21 1.99 6.69
CA CYS A 33 2.61 1.97 7.12
C CYS A 33 2.77 1.46 8.56
N ARG A 34 1.84 1.80 9.47
CA ARG A 34 1.86 1.33 10.86
C ARG A 34 1.52 -0.14 11.00
N GLN A 35 0.57 -0.63 10.20
CA GLN A 35 0.09 -2.01 10.27
C GLN A 35 0.96 -3.00 9.50
N ARG A 36 1.99 -2.54 8.78
CA ARG A 36 2.85 -3.41 7.99
C ARG A 36 3.52 -4.44 8.92
N PRO A 37 3.20 -5.74 8.82
CA PRO A 37 3.78 -6.74 9.70
C PRO A 37 5.30 -6.74 9.53
N GLY A 38 6.01 -6.61 10.64
CA GLY A 38 7.47 -6.57 10.65
C GLY A 38 8.04 -7.91 10.19
N ILE A 39 8.76 -7.89 9.07
CA ILE A 39 9.49 -9.07 8.58
C ILE A 39 10.55 -9.46 9.61
N ILE A 40 10.51 -10.71 10.09
CA ILE A 40 11.47 -11.24 11.07
C ILE A 40 12.74 -11.68 10.31
N PRO A 41 13.95 -11.29 10.74
CA PRO A 41 15.17 -11.77 10.12
C PRO A 41 15.31 -13.29 10.32
N LYS A 42 15.39 -14.05 9.20
CA LYS A 42 15.48 -15.52 9.21
C LYS A 42 16.91 -16.07 9.07
N GLY A 43 17.92 -15.19 9.00
CA GLY A 43 19.30 -15.57 8.71
C GLY A 43 19.62 -15.75 7.23
N SER A 44 18.65 -15.48 6.34
CA SER A 44 18.84 -15.40 4.90
C SER A 44 18.01 -14.27 4.30
N CYS A 45 18.38 -13.82 3.10
CA CYS A 45 17.67 -12.79 2.36
C CYS A 45 16.22 -13.25 2.09
N TRP A 46 15.26 -12.34 2.28
CA TRP A 46 13.85 -12.62 2.01
C TRP A 46 13.50 -12.69 0.51
N PHE A 47 14.39 -12.21 -0.36
CA PHE A 47 14.19 -12.19 -1.81
C PHE A 47 15.02 -13.26 -2.54
N CYS A 48 16.34 -13.27 -2.37
CA CYS A 48 17.24 -14.20 -3.09
C CYS A 48 17.70 -15.41 -2.26
N ASP A 49 17.26 -15.53 -1.01
CA ASP A 49 17.65 -16.60 -0.06
C ASP A 49 19.16 -16.71 0.25
N GLU A 50 19.97 -15.71 -0.09
CA GLU A 50 21.40 -15.66 0.27
C GLU A 50 21.60 -15.62 1.80
N GLY A 51 22.64 -16.30 2.30
CA GLY A 51 22.94 -16.34 3.73
C GLY A 51 23.34 -14.97 4.27
N LEU A 52 22.68 -14.52 5.35
CA LEU A 52 22.89 -13.20 5.94
C LEU A 52 23.33 -13.26 7.40
N PRO A 53 24.10 -12.27 7.86
CA PRO A 53 24.38 -12.12 9.28
C PRO A 53 23.08 -11.93 10.08
N LEU A 54 23.13 -12.39 11.33
CA LEU A 54 21.98 -12.33 12.24
C LEU A 54 21.46 -10.89 12.37
N GLY A 55 20.17 -10.70 12.16
CA GLY A 55 19.49 -9.41 12.25
C GLY A 55 19.30 -8.68 10.91
N GLN A 56 19.96 -9.11 9.84
CA GLN A 56 19.76 -8.55 8.50
C GLN A 56 18.63 -9.28 7.75
N LYS A 57 17.85 -8.54 6.97
CA LYS A 57 16.66 -9.06 6.24
C LYS A 57 16.91 -9.23 4.74
N PHE A 58 17.77 -8.40 4.17
CA PHE A 58 18.11 -8.36 2.76
C PHE A 58 19.63 -8.19 2.59
N CYS A 59 20.21 -8.82 1.56
CA CYS A 59 21.63 -8.68 1.26
C CYS A 59 21.99 -7.27 0.79
N ASP A 60 21.10 -6.67 0.01
CA ASP A 60 21.28 -5.32 -0.53
C ASP A 60 19.95 -4.55 -0.60
N ARG A 61 20.04 -3.33 -1.14
CA ARG A 61 18.89 -2.44 -1.34
C ARG A 61 17.99 -2.93 -2.48
N ASP A 62 18.55 -3.60 -3.48
CA ASP A 62 17.81 -4.01 -4.66
C ASP A 62 16.86 -5.16 -4.29
N CYS A 63 17.32 -6.16 -3.53
CA CYS A 63 16.50 -7.21 -2.93
C CYS A 63 15.42 -6.67 -1.99
N ALA A 64 15.70 -5.59 -1.25
CA ALA A 64 14.70 -4.95 -0.40
C ALA A 64 13.60 -4.26 -1.23
N ALA A 65 13.99 -3.58 -2.31
CA ALA A 65 13.06 -2.88 -3.20
C ALA A 65 12.20 -3.85 -4.01
N ASP A 66 12.79 -4.92 -4.53
CA ASP A 66 12.07 -5.94 -5.29
C ASP A 66 11.04 -6.67 -4.41
N PHE A 67 11.43 -7.06 -3.20
CA PHE A 67 10.50 -7.65 -2.23
C PHE A 67 9.33 -6.71 -1.89
N GLU A 68 9.60 -5.42 -1.71
CA GLU A 68 8.55 -4.43 -1.49
C GLU A 68 7.63 -4.27 -2.70
N ALA A 69 8.17 -4.28 -3.91
CA ALA A 69 7.41 -4.20 -5.14
C ALA A 69 6.50 -5.42 -5.33
N GLU A 70 6.99 -6.62 -5.05
CA GLU A 70 6.20 -7.85 -5.07
C GLU A 70 5.08 -7.83 -4.03
N GLN A 71 5.37 -7.41 -2.80
CA GLN A 71 4.36 -7.26 -1.75
C GLN A 71 3.29 -6.23 -2.14
N ALA A 72 3.70 -5.09 -2.70
CA ALA A 72 2.78 -4.07 -3.18
C ALA A 72 1.95 -4.54 -4.39
N ALA A 73 2.53 -5.33 -5.29
CA ALA A 73 1.82 -5.96 -6.39
C ALA A 73 0.81 -6.99 -5.87
N MET A 74 1.17 -7.78 -4.86
CA MET A 74 0.29 -8.79 -4.24
C MET A 74 -0.93 -8.14 -3.58
N VAL A 75 -0.73 -7.05 -2.84
CA VAL A 75 -1.83 -6.28 -2.22
C VAL A 75 -2.76 -5.69 -3.30
N ARG A 76 -2.21 -5.13 -4.38
CA ARG A 76 -3.01 -4.55 -5.48
C ARG A 76 -3.76 -5.61 -6.29
N ASN A 77 -3.16 -6.78 -6.51
CA ASN A 77 -3.76 -7.86 -7.29
C ASN A 77 -4.79 -8.69 -6.49
N GLY A 78 -5.02 -8.41 -5.20
CA GLY A 78 -6.05 -9.08 -4.39
C GLY A 78 -5.91 -10.60 -4.27
N ARG A 79 -4.74 -11.15 -4.64
CA ARG A 79 -4.48 -12.60 -4.65
C ARG A 79 -3.69 -12.97 -3.40
N SER A 80 -4.40 -13.48 -2.40
CA SER A 80 -3.84 -14.41 -1.42
C SER A 80 -3.07 -15.51 -2.15
N ALA A 81 -1.86 -15.81 -1.69
CA ALA A 81 -0.93 -16.75 -2.31
C ALA A 81 -1.61 -18.04 -2.79
N GLY A 82 -1.47 -18.33 -4.08
CA GLY A 82 -1.88 -19.61 -4.68
C GLY A 82 -2.88 -19.45 -5.82
N HIS A 83 -2.40 -19.25 -7.05
CA HIS A 83 -2.84 -20.01 -8.22
C HIS A 83 -1.97 -19.66 -9.43
N GLU A 84 -0.97 -20.51 -9.60
CA GLU A 84 -0.39 -21.09 -10.82
C GLU A 84 -0.83 -20.54 -12.19
N LEU A 85 0.17 -20.53 -13.08
CA LEU A 85 0.13 -20.18 -14.49
C LEU A 85 -0.91 -21.00 -15.27
N SER A 86 -1.63 -20.33 -16.16
CA SER A 86 -2.13 -20.93 -17.40
C SER A 86 -2.10 -19.86 -18.49
N VAL A 87 -1.07 -19.92 -19.32
CA VAL A 87 -0.99 -19.24 -20.60
C VAL A 87 -1.67 -20.16 -21.60
N ASP A 88 -2.75 -19.71 -22.23
CA ASP A 88 -3.30 -20.24 -23.47
C ASP A 88 -3.64 -19.07 -24.40
#